data_AF-A0A2V9Q2J6-F1
#
_entry.id   AF-A0A2V9Q2J6-F1
#
_cell.length_a   1.000
_cell.length_b   1.000
_cell.length_c   1.000
_cell.angle_alpha   90.00
_cell.angle_beta   90.00
_cell.angle_gamma   90.00
#
_symmetry.space_group_name_H-M   'P 1'
#
loop_
_entity.id
_entity.type
_entity.pdbx_description
1 polymer ?
#
loop_
_entity_poly.entity_id
_entity_poly.type
_entity_poly.pdbx_seq_one_letter_code
_entity_poly.pdbx_strand_id
1 'polypeptide(L)' 'KHLAEAGISTGIHYPIPLHLQKAYESLGYKKGDFPASEEAASEILSLPLFPGISLAEQQRVTEAISEFAPVQTAQ' A
#
# COMPACT_ATOMS: atom_id res chain seq x y z
N LYS A 1 -3.75 10.11 0.05
CA LYS A 1 -4.74 11.19 -0.13
C LYS A 1 -4.88 11.58 -1.59
N HIS A 2 -3.79 11.94 -2.27
CA HIS A 2 -3.76 12.26 -3.70
C HIS A 2 -4.61 11.35 -4.61
N LEU A 3 -4.40 10.02 -4.57
CA LEU A 3 -5.16 9.08 -5.41
C LEU A 3 -6.67 9.08 -5.12
N ALA A 4 -7.07 9.24 -3.86
CA ALA A 4 -8.48 9.32 -3.49
C ALA A 4 -9.14 10.61 -4.02
N GLU A 5 -8.41 11.74 -3.98
CA GLU A 5 -8.85 13.01 -4.56
C GLU A 5 -8.95 12.94 -6.10
N ALA A 6 -8.12 12.11 -6.73
CA ALA A 6 -8.17 11.78 -8.15
C ALA A 6 -9.29 10.79 -8.53
N GLY A 7 -10.12 10.35 -7.57
CA GLY A 7 -11.20 9.38 -7.79
C GLY A 7 -10.75 7.92 -7.87
N ILE A 8 -9.53 7.61 -7.42
CA ILE A 8 -8.92 6.28 -7.51
C ILE A 8 -8.97 5.62 -6.13
N SER A 9 -9.74 4.55 -6.02
CA SER A 9 -9.82 3.73 -4.81
C SER A 9 -8.48 3.04 -4.52
N THR A 10 -8.09 3.00 -3.25
CA THR A 10 -6.87 2.30 -2.78
C THR A 10 -7.18 1.53 -1.49
N GLY A 11 -6.32 0.57 -1.16
CA GLY A 11 -6.42 -0.21 0.09
C GLY A 11 -5.11 -0.27 0.85
N ILE A 12 -5.16 -0.81 2.07
CA ILE A 12 -3.99 -1.12 2.90
C ILE A 12 -4.13 -2.58 3.36
N HIS A 13 -3.19 -3.43 2.98
CA HIS A 13 -3.21 -4.87 3.28
C HIS A 13 -1.88 -5.31 3.91
N TYR A 14 -1.74 -5.29 5.23
CA TYR A 14 -2.68 -4.83 6.27
C TYR A 14 -2.00 -3.79 7.16
N PRO A 15 -2.76 -2.89 7.80
CA PRO A 15 -2.18 -1.75 8.54
C PRO A 15 -1.51 -2.15 9.87
N ILE A 16 -1.74 -3.37 10.37
CA ILE A 16 -1.16 -3.85 11.63
C ILE A 16 -0.52 -5.22 11.36
N PRO A 17 0.79 -5.37 11.54
CA PRO A 17 1.46 -6.65 11.37
C PRO A 17 1.00 -7.65 12.43
N LEU A 18 1.03 -8.94 12.09
CA LEU A 18 0.40 -10.00 12.90
C LEU A 18 0.84 -9.99 14.37
N HIS A 19 2.15 -9.82 14.62
CA HIS A 19 2.71 -9.85 15.97
C HIS A 19 2.26 -8.69 16.87
N LEU A 20 1.68 -7.63 16.29
CA LEU A 20 1.12 -6.51 17.03
C LEU A 20 -0.41 -6.53 17.12
N GLN A 21 -1.07 -7.52 16.51
CA GLN A 21 -2.52 -7.66 16.65
C GLN A 21 -2.90 -8.25 18.00
N LYS A 22 -4.01 -7.78 18.57
CA LYS A 22 -4.54 -8.24 19.86
C LYS A 22 -4.72 -9.76 19.94
N ALA A 23 -5.07 -10.40 18.82
CA ALA A 23 -5.23 -11.85 18.74
C ALA A 23 -3.94 -12.63 19.07
N TYR A 24 -2.77 -12.00 18.96
CA TYR A 24 -1.46 -12.62 19.16
C TYR A 24 -0.72 -12.09 20.40
N GLU A 25 -1.38 -11.30 21.25
CA GLU A 25 -0.77 -10.70 22.45
C GLU A 25 -0.17 -11.76 23.39
N SER A 26 -0.80 -12.93 23.49
CA SER A 26 -0.33 -14.06 24.31
C SER A 26 1.00 -14.66 23.87
N LEU A 27 1.48 -14.36 22.66
CA LEU A 27 2.78 -14.83 22.16
C LEU A 27 3.95 -13.96 22.64
N GLY A 28 3.69 -12.80 23.26
CA GLY A 28 4.72 -11.99 23.91
C GLY A 28 5.64 -11.21 22.97
N TYR A 29 5.32 -11.12 21.67
CA TYR A 29 6.04 -10.29 20.72
C TYR A 29 5.78 -8.81 20.94
N LYS A 30 6.74 -7.97 20.52
CA LYS A 30 6.69 -6.51 20.64
C LYS A 30 7.19 -5.84 19.37
N LYS A 31 6.94 -4.54 19.27
CA LYS A 31 7.48 -3.70 18.20
C LYS A 31 9.01 -3.80 18.17
N GLY A 32 9.57 -3.94 16.99
CA GLY A 32 11.00 -4.15 16.73
C GLY A 32 11.41 -5.63 16.60
N ASP A 33 10.56 -6.59 17.00
CA ASP A 33 10.90 -8.01 16.84
C ASP A 33 10.86 -8.44 15.35
N PHE A 34 10.04 -7.77 14.52
CA PHE A 34 9.90 -8.05 13.09
C PHE A 34 9.90 -6.77 12.23
N PRO A 35 11.06 -6.10 12.08
CA PRO A 35 11.14 -4.78 11.44
C PRO A 35 10.62 -4.75 10.00
N ALA A 36 10.94 -5.76 9.19
CA ALA A 36 10.46 -5.83 7.80
C ALA A 36 8.92 -5.90 7.71
N SER A 37 8.26 -6.61 8.64
CA SER A 37 6.80 -6.67 8.67
C SER A 37 6.18 -5.35 9.13
N GLU A 38 6.85 -4.62 10.03
CA GLU A 38 6.40 -3.32 10.52
C GLU A 38 6.54 -2.24 9.45
N GLU A 39 7.68 -2.23 8.75
CA GLU A 39 7.95 -1.36 7.61
C GLU A 39 6.91 -1.57 6.52
N ALA A 40 6.70 -2.82 6.09
CA ALA A 40 5.69 -3.16 5.08
C ALA A 40 4.29 -2.67 5.48
N ALA A 41 3.86 -2.90 6.73
CA ALA A 41 2.55 -2.43 7.21
C ALA A 41 2.44 -0.89 7.23
N SER A 42 3.55 -0.18 7.43
CA SER A 42 3.58 1.29 7.48
C SER A 42 3.64 1.97 6.11
N GLU A 43 4.14 1.27 5.09
CA GLU A 43 4.39 1.85 3.75
C GLU A 43 3.47 1.32 2.66
N ILE A 44 2.82 0.17 2.87
CA ILE A 44 2.05 -0.48 1.82
C ILE A 44 0.84 0.34 1.36
N LEU A 45 0.68 0.40 0.05
CA LEU A 45 -0.50 0.93 -0.63
C LEU A 45 -0.93 -0.06 -1.71
N SER A 46 -2.17 -0.52 -1.65
CA SER A 46 -2.74 -1.42 -2.65
C SER A 46 -3.49 -0.61 -3.71
N LEU A 47 -3.09 -0.79 -4.97
CA LEU A 47 -3.69 -0.15 -6.13
C LEU A 47 -4.83 -1.02 -6.69
N PRO A 48 -5.78 -0.44 -7.45
CA PRO A 48 -6.79 -1.21 -8.17
C PRO A 48 -6.15 -2.21 -9.13
N LEU A 49 -6.46 -3.49 -8.95
CA LEU A 49 -6.08 -4.55 -9.85
C LEU A 49 -7.11 -5.67 -9.79
N PHE A 50 -7.82 -5.91 -10.89
CA PHE A 50 -8.86 -6.93 -11.01
C PHE A 50 -9.06 -7.32 -12.48
N PRO A 51 -9.60 -8.51 -12.81
CA PRO A 51 -9.66 -9.00 -14.19
C PRO A 51 -10.38 -8.11 -15.21
N GLY A 52 -11.29 -7.24 -14.75
CA GLY A 52 -12.04 -6.31 -15.59
C GLY A 52 -11.43 -4.93 -15.74
N ILE A 53 -10.25 -4.66 -15.18
CA ILE A 53 -9.64 -3.32 -15.24
C ILE A 53 -9.15 -3.01 -16.66
N SER A 54 -9.66 -1.93 -17.24
CA SER A 54 -9.28 -1.51 -18.58
C SER A 54 -7.88 -0.90 -18.62
N LEU A 55 -7.27 -0.87 -19.81
CA LEU A 55 -5.97 -0.19 -20.01
C LEU A 55 -6.06 1.31 -19.67
N ALA A 56 -7.18 1.96 -19.99
CA ALA A 56 -7.40 3.37 -19.67
C ALA A 56 -7.44 3.62 -18.15
N GLU A 57 -8.09 2.73 -17.38
CA GLU A 57 -8.09 2.82 -15.91
C GLU A 57 -6.70 2.56 -15.32
N GLN A 58 -5.97 1.56 -15.84
CA GLN A 58 -4.57 1.31 -15.43
C GLN A 58 -3.70 2.54 -15.69
N GLN A 59 -3.83 3.15 -16.86
CA GLN A 59 -3.09 4.34 -17.23
C GLN A 59 -3.46 5.56 -16.37
N ARG A 60 -4.74 5.72 -16.03
CA ARG A 60 -5.17 6.76 -15.09
C ARG A 60 -4.50 6.61 -13.73
N VAL A 61 -4.33 5.37 -13.25
CA VAL A 61 -3.60 5.07 -12.00
C VAL A 61 -2.13 5.45 -12.11
N THR A 62 -1.44 5.04 -13.17
CA THR A 62 0.00 5.34 -13.32
C THR A 62 0.28 6.82 -13.50
N GLU A 63 -0.57 7.54 -14.24
CA GLU A 63 -0.48 8.99 -14.42
C GLU A 63 -0.65 9.73 -13.09
N ALA A 64 -1.70 9.41 -12.31
CA ALA A 64 -1.90 10.02 -11.00
C ALA A 64 -0.73 9.75 -10.03
N ILE A 65 -0.16 8.54 -10.06
CA ILE A 65 1.04 8.25 -9.25
C ILE A 65 2.22 9.12 -9.71
N SER A 66 2.43 9.26 -11.01
CA SER A 66 3.54 10.03 -11.57
C SER A 66 3.41 11.54 -11.33
N GLU A 67 2.18 12.06 -11.28
CA GLU A 67 1.88 13.45 -10.88
C GLU A 67 2.29 13.73 -9.44
N PHE A 68 2.09 12.77 -8.53
CA PHE A 68 2.46 12.90 -7.12
C PHE A 68 3.93 12.61 -6.83
N ALA A 69 4.46 11.55 -7.42
CA ALA A 69 5.81 11.07 -7.25
C ALA A 69 6.43 10.78 -8.62
N PRO A 70 7.04 11.80 -9.26
CA PRO A 70 7.64 11.65 -10.57
C PRO A 70 8.67 10.52 -10.57
N VAL A 71 8.42 9.50 -11.39
CA VAL A 71 9.38 8.41 -11.57
C VAL A 71 10.53 8.95 -12.41
N GLN A 72 11.72 9.05 -11.82
CA GLN A 72 12.94 9.24 -12.59
C GLN A 72 13.22 7.95 -13.34
N THR A 73 12.95 7.93 -14.64
CA THR A 73 13.46 6.88 -15.51
C THR A 73 14.99 7.01 -15.54
N ALA A 74 15.67 5.98 -15.06
CA ALA A 74 17.10 5.83 -15.33
C ALA A 74 17.30 5.84 -16.85
N GLN A 75 18.17 6.73 -17.33
CA GLN A 75 18.60 6.77 -18.73
C GLN A 75 19.40 5.53 -19.10
#